data_AF-A0A965TJR1-F1
#
_entry.id   AF-A0A965TJR1-F1
#
_cell.length_a   1.000
_cell.length_b   1.000
_cell.length_c   1.000
_cell.angle_alpha   90.00
_cell.angle_beta   90.00
_cell.angle_gamma   90.00
#
_symmetry.space_group_name_H-M   'P 1'
#
loop_
_entity.id
_entity.type
_entity.pdbx_description
1 polymer ?
#
loop_
_entity_poly.entity_id
_entity_poly.type
_entity_poly.pdbx_seq_one_letter_code
_entity_poly.pdbx_strand_id
1 'polypeptide(L)'
;MLEQLKTRWGVHLTVPAPELAAQWLEENLFFSVADHEAGFLAANGNCLIELQTGTCESLPDPAAGTYYAGLAHIALRTRDIEEAITWCQSRSLELQLDHGRRFFNPKVYGEGEYFFNIISPFGVIFEVSQRLSEPSPCQDPVICGLDHLGLPSADFAVAVHAFSQQGFTPDFDPVENWNATEGRILCGMFSQDDPSGQRITLEIYQFLDWQAVPMPETYGIRAMHAVRWRG
;
A
#
# COMPACT_ATOMS: atom_id res chain seq x y z
N MET A 1 -18.79 14.23 2.92
CA MET A 1 -17.77 13.16 2.84
C MET A 1 -16.36 13.76 2.84
N LEU A 2 -16.03 14.66 1.90
CA LEU A 2 -14.71 15.31 1.80
C LEU A 2 -14.30 16.17 3.02
N GLU A 3 -15.25 16.86 3.66
CA GLU A 3 -15.01 17.63 4.90
C GLU A 3 -14.56 16.79 6.11
N GLN A 4 -14.80 15.48 6.11
CA GLN A 4 -14.42 14.57 7.21
C GLN A 4 -12.98 14.04 7.08
N LEU A 5 -12.23 14.50 6.07
CA LEU A 5 -10.90 13.99 5.73
C LEU A 5 -9.75 14.85 6.28
N LYS A 6 -10.03 16.02 6.88
CA LYS A 6 -9.02 17.04 7.26
C LYS A 6 -8.07 16.67 8.41
N THR A 7 -8.25 15.49 9.02
CA THR A 7 -7.47 15.03 10.17
C THR A 7 -7.00 13.58 10.02
N ARG A 8 -7.15 13.01 8.82
CA ARG A 8 -6.84 11.60 8.56
C ARG A 8 -5.44 11.46 8.01
N TRP A 9 -4.82 10.32 8.27
CA TRP A 9 -3.60 9.96 7.59
C TRP A 9 -3.88 9.64 6.13
N GLY A 10 -2.98 10.07 5.26
CA GLY A 10 -2.99 9.77 3.84
C GLY A 10 -1.59 9.58 3.31
N VAL A 11 -1.52 9.15 2.05
CA VAL A 11 -0.27 8.95 1.33
C VAL A 11 -0.05 10.11 0.38
N HIS A 12 1.16 10.66 0.38
CA HIS A 12 1.56 11.64 -0.62
C HIS A 12 2.20 10.95 -1.82
N LEU A 13 1.61 11.14 -3.00
CA LEU A 13 2.12 10.69 -4.28
C LEU A 13 2.51 11.87 -5.16
N THR A 14 3.79 11.94 -5.52
CA THR A 14 4.26 12.88 -6.56
C THR A 14 4.35 12.14 -7.88
N VAL A 15 3.62 12.59 -8.90
CA VAL A 15 3.55 11.95 -10.23
C VAL A 15 3.68 12.99 -11.34
N PRO A 16 4.09 12.62 -12.58
CA PRO A 16 4.36 13.58 -13.64
C PRO A 16 3.09 14.22 -14.21
N ALA A 17 1.98 13.47 -14.16
CA ALA A 17 0.66 13.87 -14.63
C ALA A 17 -0.40 13.46 -13.58
N PRO A 18 -0.59 14.26 -12.51
CA PRO A 18 -1.49 13.90 -11.41
C PRO A 18 -2.95 13.77 -11.85
N GLU A 19 -3.38 14.47 -12.90
CA GLU A 19 -4.71 14.34 -13.49
C GLU A 19 -4.94 12.95 -14.12
N LEU A 20 -3.93 12.41 -14.81
CA LEU A 20 -4.01 11.07 -15.40
C LEU A 20 -3.96 9.98 -14.32
N ALA A 21 -3.16 10.17 -13.29
CA ALA A 21 -3.11 9.26 -12.15
C ALA A 21 -4.45 9.25 -11.37
N ALA A 22 -5.03 10.43 -11.15
CA ALA A 22 -6.36 10.60 -10.55
C ALA A 22 -7.44 9.85 -11.36
N GLN A 23 -7.50 10.10 -12.67
CA GLN A 23 -8.44 9.42 -13.56
C GLN A 23 -8.25 7.91 -13.53
N TRP A 24 -7.00 7.43 -13.56
CA TRP A 24 -6.70 6.00 -13.49
C TRP A 24 -7.19 5.37 -12.18
N LEU A 25 -7.02 6.05 -11.04
CA LEU A 25 -7.50 5.59 -9.74
C LEU A 25 -9.03 5.54 -9.67
N GLU A 26 -9.71 6.55 -10.22
CA GLU A 26 -11.18 6.60 -10.28
C GLU A 26 -11.74 5.48 -11.14
N GLU A 27 -11.21 5.33 -12.36
CA GLU A 27 -11.71 4.36 -13.31
C GLU A 27 -11.45 2.93 -12.83
N ASN A 28 -10.25 2.64 -12.31
CA ASN A 28 -9.77 1.27 -12.13
C ASN A 28 -9.83 0.76 -10.68
N LEU A 29 -9.64 1.64 -9.71
CA LEU A 29 -9.58 1.27 -8.28
C LEU A 29 -10.66 1.94 -7.44
N PHE A 30 -11.73 2.42 -8.09
CA PHE A 30 -12.93 2.96 -7.44
C PHE A 30 -12.69 4.13 -6.48
N PHE A 31 -11.64 4.91 -6.70
CA PHE A 31 -11.43 6.13 -5.93
C PHE A 31 -12.45 7.20 -6.34
N SER A 32 -12.93 7.99 -5.39
CA SER A 32 -13.58 9.27 -5.66
C SER A 32 -12.52 10.36 -5.68
N VAL A 33 -12.49 11.17 -6.73
CA VAL A 33 -11.49 12.23 -6.89
C VAL A 33 -12.11 13.62 -6.75
N ALA A 34 -11.36 14.53 -6.13
CA ALA A 34 -11.69 15.95 -6.08
C ALA A 34 -10.43 16.81 -6.30
N ASP A 35 -10.63 18.02 -6.83
CA ASP A 35 -9.57 19.03 -6.90
C ASP A 35 -9.07 19.39 -5.49
N HIS A 36 -7.76 19.63 -5.37
CA HIS A 36 -7.10 20.01 -4.12
C HIS A 36 -6.02 21.09 -4.37
N GLU A 37 -5.64 21.87 -3.35
CA GLU A 37 -4.84 23.11 -3.48
C GLU A 37 -3.60 22.99 -4.39
N ALA A 38 -2.94 21.83 -4.41
CA ALA A 38 -1.72 21.57 -5.18
C ALA A 38 -1.84 20.39 -6.18
N GLY A 39 -3.05 19.91 -6.45
CA GLY A 39 -3.29 18.76 -7.33
C GLY A 39 -4.65 18.12 -7.11
N PHE A 40 -4.67 16.83 -6.78
CA PHE A 40 -5.91 16.07 -6.60
C PHE A 40 -5.90 15.31 -5.28
N LEU A 41 -7.07 15.16 -4.68
CA LEU A 41 -7.29 14.26 -3.55
C LEU A 41 -8.16 13.09 -4.04
N ALA A 42 -7.63 11.88 -3.91
CA ALA A 42 -8.33 10.64 -4.21
C ALA A 42 -8.67 9.89 -2.93
N ALA A 43 -9.91 9.43 -2.79
CA ALA A 43 -10.38 8.67 -1.64
C ALA A 43 -11.04 7.35 -2.04
N ASN A 44 -10.63 6.25 -1.39
CA ASN A 44 -11.34 4.98 -1.46
C ASN A 44 -11.54 4.45 -0.03
N GLY A 45 -12.76 4.56 0.49
CA GLY A 45 -13.09 4.20 1.87
C GLY A 45 -12.26 5.03 2.87
N ASN A 46 -11.42 4.34 3.63
CA ASN A 46 -10.45 4.94 4.56
C ASN A 46 -9.08 5.25 3.89
N CYS A 47 -8.84 4.81 2.66
CA CYS A 47 -7.63 5.17 1.91
C CYS A 47 -7.71 6.59 1.36
N LEU A 48 -6.70 7.41 1.67
CA LEU A 48 -6.56 8.77 1.16
C LEU A 48 -5.21 8.94 0.47
N ILE A 49 -5.25 9.51 -0.73
CA ILE A 49 -4.08 9.74 -1.56
C ILE A 49 -4.12 11.19 -2.03
N GLU A 50 -3.09 11.94 -1.67
CA GLU A 50 -2.83 13.27 -2.22
C GLU A 50 -1.89 13.14 -3.42
N LEU A 51 -2.36 13.54 -4.59
CA LEU A 51 -1.63 13.52 -5.85
C LEU A 51 -1.13 14.93 -6.16
N GLN A 52 0.19 15.07 -6.31
CA GLN A 52 0.82 16.33 -6.70
C GLN A 52 1.72 16.14 -7.92
N THR A 53 1.93 17.24 -8.65
CA THR A 53 2.89 17.23 -9.75
C THR A 53 4.31 17.08 -9.22
N GLY A 54 5.06 16.12 -9.76
CA GLY A 54 6.48 15.97 -9.46
C GLY A 54 7.17 15.02 -10.43
N THR A 55 8.47 14.82 -10.25
CA THR A 55 9.21 13.79 -10.99
C THR A 55 8.91 12.44 -10.35
N CYS A 56 8.16 11.59 -11.07
CA CYS A 56 8.09 10.17 -10.80
C CYS A 56 8.66 9.43 -12.00
N GLU A 57 9.69 8.62 -11.77
CA GLU A 57 10.11 7.61 -12.73
C GLU A 57 9.59 6.26 -12.24
N SER A 58 9.35 5.34 -13.17
CA SER A 58 9.15 3.93 -12.81
C SER A 58 10.31 3.49 -11.93
N LEU A 59 10.01 2.78 -10.84
CA LEU A 59 11.06 2.25 -9.98
C LEU A 59 11.93 1.29 -10.82
N PRO A 60 13.24 1.55 -10.99
CA PRO A 60 14.09 0.63 -11.73
C PRO A 60 14.18 -0.69 -10.98
N ASP A 61 14.49 -1.77 -11.70
CA ASP A 61 14.78 -3.04 -11.02
C ASP A 61 15.98 -2.86 -10.08
N PRO A 62 15.90 -3.31 -8.82
CA PRO A 62 17.03 -3.26 -7.93
C PRO A 62 18.16 -4.13 -8.47
N ALA A 63 19.41 -3.77 -8.13
CA ALA A 63 20.56 -4.59 -8.48
C ALA A 63 20.43 -5.99 -7.85
N ALA A 64 21.02 -7.00 -8.49
CA ALA A 64 20.94 -8.38 -8.00
C ALA A 64 21.40 -8.48 -6.53
N GLY A 65 20.56 -9.11 -5.70
CA GLY A 65 20.79 -9.25 -4.26
C GLY A 65 20.49 -7.99 -3.44
N THR A 66 19.80 -7.01 -4.02
CA THR A 66 19.37 -5.78 -3.31
C THR A 66 17.86 -5.58 -3.39
N TYR A 67 17.32 -4.75 -2.49
CA TYR A 67 15.94 -4.26 -2.54
C TYR A 67 15.85 -2.82 -2.04
N TYR A 68 14.81 -2.10 -2.45
CA TYR A 68 14.57 -0.74 -1.98
C TYR A 68 13.94 -0.72 -0.59
N ALA A 69 14.51 0.06 0.32
CA ALA A 69 13.92 0.38 1.61
C ALA A 69 13.22 1.75 1.57
N GLY A 70 12.01 1.81 2.13
CA GLY A 70 11.09 2.95 2.05
C GLY A 70 9.67 2.48 1.75
N LEU A 71 8.72 3.41 1.67
CA LEU A 71 7.32 3.08 1.42
C LEU A 71 7.16 2.54 -0.01
N ALA A 72 6.84 1.25 -0.15
CA ALA A 72 6.89 0.51 -1.42
C ALA A 72 5.52 0.34 -2.07
N HIS A 73 4.49 0.03 -1.28
CA HIS A 73 3.16 -0.26 -1.81
C HIS A 73 2.03 0.28 -0.92
N ILE A 74 0.86 0.45 -1.54
CA ILE A 74 -0.40 0.80 -0.88
C ILE A 74 -1.34 -0.39 -1.02
N ALA A 75 -1.68 -1.06 0.09
CA ALA A 75 -2.57 -2.21 0.06
C ALA A 75 -4.04 -1.80 0.25
N LEU A 76 -4.90 -2.27 -0.63
CA LEU A 76 -6.34 -2.06 -0.59
C LEU A 76 -7.06 -3.36 -0.24
N ARG A 77 -8.13 -3.27 0.55
CA ARG A 77 -8.98 -4.42 0.86
C ARG A 77 -9.79 -4.86 -0.34
N THR A 78 -10.03 -6.16 -0.45
CA THR A 78 -11.09 -6.72 -1.27
C THR A 78 -11.97 -7.69 -0.48
N ARG A 79 -13.23 -7.80 -0.89
CA ARG A 79 -14.16 -8.82 -0.39
C ARG A 79 -13.96 -10.19 -1.04
N ASP A 80 -13.42 -10.22 -2.26
CA ASP A 80 -13.24 -11.43 -3.05
C ASP A 80 -12.07 -11.22 -4.03
N ILE A 81 -10.98 -11.92 -3.78
CA ILE A 81 -9.73 -11.79 -4.53
C ILE A 81 -9.87 -12.24 -5.98
N GLU A 82 -10.73 -13.23 -6.27
CA GLU A 82 -10.90 -13.74 -7.64
C GLU A 82 -11.76 -12.78 -8.47
N GLU A 83 -12.78 -12.18 -7.84
CA GLU A 83 -13.58 -11.12 -8.47
C GLU A 83 -12.71 -9.87 -8.73
N ALA A 84 -11.84 -9.49 -7.77
CA ALA A 84 -10.90 -8.38 -7.93
C ALA A 84 -9.89 -8.63 -9.07
N ILE A 85 -9.32 -9.84 -9.16
CA ILE A 85 -8.44 -10.22 -10.28
C ILE A 85 -9.19 -10.11 -11.61
N THR A 86 -10.41 -10.67 -11.68
CA THR A 86 -11.24 -10.64 -12.89
C THR A 86 -11.54 -9.20 -13.32
N TRP A 87 -11.88 -8.33 -12.37
CA TRP A 87 -12.08 -6.90 -12.61
C TRP A 87 -10.83 -6.26 -13.21
N CYS A 88 -9.67 -6.44 -12.57
CA CYS A 88 -8.42 -5.82 -13.02
C CYS A 88 -7.97 -6.35 -14.39
N GLN A 89 -8.13 -7.65 -14.65
CA GLN A 89 -7.84 -8.24 -15.97
C GLN A 89 -8.76 -7.69 -17.05
N SER A 90 -10.06 -7.48 -16.76
CA SER A 90 -10.99 -6.87 -17.71
C SER A 90 -10.62 -5.45 -18.12
N ARG A 91 -9.84 -4.76 -17.27
CA ARG A 91 -9.29 -3.43 -17.50
C ARG A 91 -7.87 -3.43 -18.07
N SER A 92 -7.32 -4.62 -18.35
CA SER A 92 -5.96 -4.79 -18.86
C SER A 92 -4.91 -4.14 -17.95
N LEU A 93 -5.12 -4.18 -16.63
CA LEU A 93 -4.12 -3.70 -15.67
C LEU A 93 -2.93 -4.66 -15.62
N GLU A 94 -1.75 -4.11 -15.33
CA GLU A 94 -0.54 -4.91 -15.14
C GLU A 94 -0.56 -5.54 -13.74
N LEU A 95 -0.69 -6.87 -13.69
CA LEU A 95 -0.81 -7.65 -12.46
C LEU A 95 0.46 -8.47 -12.20
N GLN A 96 0.96 -8.42 -10.97
CA GLN A 96 1.92 -9.42 -10.48
C GLN A 96 1.14 -10.54 -9.80
N LEU A 97 1.25 -11.75 -10.38
CA LEU A 97 0.56 -12.96 -9.95
C LEU A 97 1.55 -14.13 -9.89
N ASP A 98 1.33 -15.07 -8.98
CA ASP A 98 2.06 -16.34 -8.92
C ASP A 98 1.48 -17.31 -9.95
N HIS A 99 2.16 -17.47 -11.09
CA HIS A 99 1.72 -18.33 -12.20
C HIS A 99 0.25 -18.09 -12.60
N GLY A 100 -0.17 -16.82 -12.61
CA GLY A 100 -1.53 -16.40 -12.96
C GLY A 100 -2.55 -16.51 -11.82
N ARG A 101 -2.11 -16.72 -10.58
CA ARG A 101 -2.95 -16.80 -9.38
C ARG A 101 -2.52 -15.78 -8.33
N ARG A 102 -3.45 -15.42 -7.44
CA ARG A 102 -3.15 -14.75 -6.16
C ARG A 102 -2.10 -15.52 -5.35
N PHE A 103 -1.27 -14.76 -4.65
CA PHE A 103 -0.39 -15.24 -3.59
C PHE A 103 -1.19 -15.62 -2.35
N PHE A 104 -0.57 -16.39 -1.44
CA PHE A 104 -1.15 -16.77 -0.15
C PHE A 104 -0.10 -16.69 0.95
N ASN A 105 -0.40 -15.92 2.01
CA ASN A 105 0.41 -15.87 3.22
C ASN A 105 -0.39 -16.46 4.40
N PRO A 106 -0.06 -17.68 4.88
CA PRO A 106 -0.80 -18.34 5.95
C PRO A 106 -0.45 -17.83 7.36
N LYS A 107 0.56 -16.95 7.49
CA LYS A 107 1.13 -16.58 8.80
C LYS A 107 0.62 -15.25 9.34
N VAL A 108 -0.20 -14.56 8.58
CA VAL A 108 -0.74 -13.23 8.94
C VAL A 108 -2.25 -13.33 9.19
N TYR A 109 -2.77 -12.47 10.06
CA TYR A 109 -4.22 -12.29 10.25
C TYR A 109 -5.03 -13.57 10.57
N GLY A 110 -4.45 -14.51 11.31
CA GLY A 110 -5.14 -15.73 11.76
C GLY A 110 -5.16 -16.82 10.71
N GLU A 111 -6.17 -16.85 9.84
CA GLU A 111 -6.34 -17.86 8.78
C GLU A 111 -5.50 -17.57 7.51
N GLY A 112 -4.81 -16.44 7.49
CA GLY A 112 -4.00 -16.00 6.37
C GLY A 112 -4.65 -14.93 5.51
N GLU A 113 -3.97 -14.63 4.41
CA GLU A 113 -4.32 -13.60 3.47
C GLU A 113 -4.04 -14.05 2.04
N TYR A 114 -4.98 -13.77 1.13
CA TYR A 114 -4.71 -13.79 -0.29
C TYR A 114 -4.40 -12.39 -0.79
N PHE A 115 -3.44 -12.26 -1.68
CA PHE A 115 -3.10 -10.97 -2.26
C PHE A 115 -2.56 -11.07 -3.69
N PHE A 116 -2.57 -9.94 -4.40
CA PHE A 116 -1.85 -9.74 -5.65
C PHE A 116 -1.50 -8.25 -5.80
N ASN A 117 -0.54 -7.93 -6.65
CA ASN A 117 -0.15 -6.55 -6.89
C ASN A 117 -0.60 -6.05 -8.26
N ILE A 118 -0.87 -4.76 -8.32
CA ILE A 118 -1.13 -3.98 -9.53
C ILE A 118 0.02 -2.99 -9.67
N ILE A 119 0.69 -2.99 -10.82
CA ILE A 119 1.67 -1.97 -11.17
C ILE A 119 0.90 -0.87 -11.91
N SER A 120 0.77 0.30 -11.28
CA SER A 120 0.14 1.44 -11.93
C SER A 120 1.01 1.99 -13.08
N PRO A 121 0.42 2.67 -14.07
CA PRO A 121 1.19 3.28 -15.17
C PRO A 121 2.14 4.39 -14.71
N PHE A 122 2.01 4.86 -13.47
CA PHE A 122 2.89 5.82 -12.81
C PHE A 122 3.86 5.15 -11.80
N GLY A 123 4.02 3.83 -11.87
CA GLY A 123 5.07 3.07 -11.17
C GLY A 123 4.78 2.75 -9.70
N VAL A 124 3.69 3.25 -9.12
CA VAL A 124 3.25 2.92 -7.76
C VAL A 124 2.61 1.55 -7.74
N ILE A 125 2.99 0.73 -6.76
CA ILE A 125 2.42 -0.58 -6.53
C ILE A 125 1.20 -0.46 -5.62
N PHE A 126 0.08 -1.01 -6.09
CA PHE A 126 -1.11 -1.24 -5.28
C PHE A 126 -1.27 -2.72 -5.01
N GLU A 127 -1.20 -3.13 -3.76
CA GLU A 127 -1.59 -4.49 -3.39
C GLU A 127 -3.11 -4.55 -3.23
N VAL A 128 -3.72 -5.66 -3.63
CA VAL A 128 -5.11 -5.98 -3.30
C VAL A 128 -5.11 -7.18 -2.36
N SER A 129 -5.61 -6.99 -1.15
CA SER A 129 -5.56 -7.96 -0.06
C SER A 129 -6.95 -8.44 0.37
N GLN A 130 -7.09 -9.75 0.55
CA GLN A 130 -8.22 -10.41 1.20
C GLN A 130 -7.74 -11.14 2.45
N ARG A 131 -8.02 -10.59 3.63
CA ARG A 131 -7.86 -11.31 4.90
C ARG A 131 -8.95 -12.38 5.03
N LEU A 132 -8.57 -13.59 5.43
CA LEU A 132 -9.50 -14.74 5.47
C LEU A 132 -10.32 -14.80 6.76
N SER A 133 -9.76 -14.36 7.89
CA SER A 133 -10.47 -14.32 9.17
C SER A 133 -11.35 -13.08 9.35
N GLU A 134 -11.20 -12.07 8.50
CA GLU A 134 -11.85 -10.76 8.66
C GLU A 134 -12.58 -10.38 7.37
N PRO A 135 -13.92 -10.20 7.40
CA PRO A 135 -14.63 -9.74 6.21
C PRO A 135 -14.14 -8.37 5.78
N SER A 136 -14.17 -8.11 4.47
CA SER A 136 -13.90 -6.78 3.94
C SER A 136 -14.82 -5.73 4.57
N PRO A 137 -14.30 -4.54 4.95
CA PRO A 137 -15.12 -3.45 5.48
C PRO A 137 -16.10 -2.90 4.44
N CYS A 138 -15.89 -3.22 3.16
CA CYS A 138 -16.74 -2.81 2.06
C CYS A 138 -17.24 -4.02 1.26
N GLN A 139 -18.53 -4.01 0.93
CA GLN A 139 -19.17 -5.03 0.11
C GLN A 139 -19.39 -4.59 -1.34
N ASP A 140 -19.37 -3.29 -1.62
CA ASP A 140 -19.45 -2.71 -2.96
C ASP A 140 -18.82 -1.31 -2.92
N PRO A 141 -17.75 -1.02 -3.69
CA PRO A 141 -17.15 -1.84 -4.76
C PRO A 141 -16.32 -3.03 -4.27
N VAL A 142 -15.88 -3.90 -5.21
CA VAL A 142 -15.12 -5.13 -4.90
C VAL A 142 -13.77 -4.86 -4.24
N ILE A 143 -13.13 -3.71 -4.52
CA ILE A 143 -11.90 -3.24 -3.88
C ILE A 143 -12.21 -1.93 -3.17
N CYS A 144 -12.09 -1.88 -1.84
CA CYS A 144 -12.33 -0.65 -1.11
C CYS A 144 -11.70 -0.57 0.29
N GLY A 145 -11.06 0.57 0.56
CA GLY A 145 -10.41 0.86 1.83
C GLY A 145 -8.94 0.44 1.86
N LEU A 146 -8.15 1.16 2.65
CA LEU A 146 -6.76 0.85 2.98
C LEU A 146 -6.72 -0.35 3.92
N ASP A 147 -5.97 -1.38 3.53
CA ASP A 147 -5.59 -2.47 4.43
C ASP A 147 -4.33 -2.10 5.22
N HIS A 148 -3.23 -1.85 4.51
CA HIS A 148 -1.95 -1.48 5.09
C HIS A 148 -1.06 -0.70 4.10
N LEU A 149 0.08 -0.25 4.59
CA LEU A 149 1.15 0.39 3.81
C LEU A 149 2.44 -0.42 3.95
N GLY A 150 3.02 -0.80 2.82
CA GLY A 150 4.19 -1.66 2.77
C GLY A 150 5.49 -0.90 2.96
N LEU A 151 6.26 -1.27 3.98
CA LEU A 151 7.51 -0.60 4.35
C LEU A 151 8.66 -1.61 4.46
N PRO A 152 9.30 -1.97 3.33
CA PRO A 152 10.59 -2.61 3.36
C PRO A 152 11.60 -1.72 4.10
N SER A 153 12.31 -2.32 5.04
CA SER A 153 13.22 -1.66 5.97
C SER A 153 14.62 -2.23 5.83
N ALA A 154 15.64 -1.40 6.03
CA ALA A 154 17.04 -1.87 6.05
C ALA A 154 17.36 -2.69 7.30
N ASP A 155 16.71 -2.36 8.41
CA ASP A 155 16.80 -3.07 9.68
C ASP A 155 15.41 -3.07 10.32
N PHE A 156 14.82 -4.26 10.43
CA PHE A 156 13.49 -4.46 10.96
C PHE A 156 13.36 -3.97 12.40
N ALA A 157 14.33 -4.27 13.26
CA ALA A 157 14.26 -3.92 14.68
C ALA A 157 14.34 -2.41 14.90
N VAL A 158 15.19 -1.73 14.14
CA VAL A 158 15.30 -0.27 14.16
C VAL A 158 14.00 0.39 13.68
N ALA A 159 13.43 -0.08 12.58
CA ALA A 159 12.15 0.44 12.07
C ALA A 159 11.01 0.24 13.07
N VAL A 160 10.86 -0.97 13.61
CA VAL A 160 9.85 -1.29 14.63
C VAL A 160 10.02 -0.41 15.86
N HIS A 161 11.24 -0.22 16.35
CA HIS A 161 11.49 0.66 17.47
C HIS A 161 11.05 2.10 17.17
N ALA A 162 11.40 2.64 16.00
CA ALA A 162 11.02 4.00 15.61
C ALA A 162 9.50 4.21 15.49
N PHE A 163 8.75 3.25 14.94
CA PHE A 163 7.29 3.34 14.86
C PHE A 163 6.60 3.08 16.20
N SER A 164 7.16 2.25 17.07
CA SER A 164 6.65 2.07 18.44
C SER A 164 6.70 3.36 19.25
N GLN A 165 7.71 4.22 19.03
CA GLN A 165 7.79 5.55 19.67
C GLN A 165 6.70 6.50 19.18
N GLN A 166 6.09 6.22 18.02
CA GLN A 166 5.01 7.01 17.45
C GLN A 166 3.61 6.51 17.87
N GLY A 167 3.53 5.34 18.52
CA GLY A 167 2.28 4.75 19.01
C GLY A 167 1.82 3.51 18.27
N PHE A 168 2.58 3.03 17.27
CA PHE A 168 2.26 1.79 16.57
C PHE A 168 2.56 0.56 17.45
N THR A 169 1.61 -0.37 17.47
CA THR A 169 1.71 -1.63 18.22
C THR A 169 1.58 -2.83 17.27
N PRO A 170 2.26 -3.95 17.52
CA PRO A 170 2.13 -5.14 16.70
C PRO A 170 0.70 -5.70 16.77
N ASP A 171 0.14 -6.06 15.63
CA ASP A 171 -1.16 -6.74 15.55
C ASP A 171 -1.04 -8.22 15.94
N PHE A 172 0.14 -8.80 15.73
CA PHE A 172 0.55 -10.16 16.11
C PHE A 172 2.08 -10.26 16.12
N ASP A 173 2.64 -11.37 16.62
CA ASP A 173 4.08 -11.61 16.63
C ASP A 173 4.67 -11.60 15.21
N PRO A 174 5.80 -10.91 14.95
CA PRO A 174 6.45 -10.93 13.64
C PRO A 174 6.74 -12.35 13.14
N VAL A 175 6.62 -12.54 11.84
CA VAL A 175 6.73 -13.84 11.17
C VAL A 175 7.89 -13.85 10.18
N GLU A 176 8.58 -14.98 10.10
CA GLU A 176 9.58 -15.23 9.06
C GLU A 176 8.95 -16.06 7.94
N ASN A 177 8.93 -15.52 6.73
CA ASN A 177 8.53 -16.19 5.50
C ASN A 177 9.75 -16.60 4.68
N TRP A 178 9.55 -17.55 3.76
CA TRP A 178 10.60 -17.98 2.84
C TRP A 178 10.01 -18.28 1.46
N ASN A 179 10.69 -17.82 0.42
CA ASN A 179 10.46 -18.30 -0.94
C ASN A 179 11.80 -18.41 -1.71
N ALA A 180 11.77 -19.13 -2.84
CA ALA A 180 12.98 -19.42 -3.63
C ALA A 180 13.55 -18.19 -4.36
N THR A 181 12.75 -17.16 -4.58
CA THR A 181 13.13 -15.96 -5.33
C THR A 181 13.78 -14.94 -4.40
N GLU A 182 13.15 -14.66 -3.26
CA GLU A 182 13.46 -13.56 -2.35
C GLU A 182 14.18 -14.01 -1.07
N GLY A 183 14.28 -15.33 -0.85
CA GLY A 183 14.90 -15.89 0.35
C GLY A 183 14.01 -15.70 1.58
N ARG A 184 14.65 -15.45 2.73
CA ARG A 184 13.97 -15.22 4.02
C ARG A 184 13.50 -13.78 4.16
N ILE A 185 12.26 -13.62 4.59
CA ILE A 185 11.61 -12.32 4.78
C ILE A 185 11.07 -12.27 6.19
N LEU A 186 11.57 -11.36 7.02
CA LEU A 186 10.98 -11.05 8.32
C LEU A 186 9.92 -9.97 8.11
N CYS A 187 8.69 -10.21 8.53
CA CYS A 187 7.56 -9.30 8.36
C CYS A 187 6.75 -9.15 9.65
N GLY A 188 6.21 -7.97 9.91
CA GLY A 188 5.26 -7.73 10.99
C GLY A 188 4.27 -6.62 10.63
N MET A 189 3.04 -6.77 11.14
CA MET A 189 1.97 -5.79 10.98
C MET A 189 1.85 -4.95 12.24
N PHE A 190 1.90 -3.62 12.08
CA PHE A 190 1.89 -2.67 13.18
C PHE A 190 0.81 -1.63 12.96
N SER A 191 -0.11 -1.50 13.90
CA SER A 191 -1.24 -0.60 13.77
C SER A 191 -1.23 0.52 14.80
N GLN A 192 -1.84 1.64 14.43
CA GLN A 192 -2.20 2.74 15.31
C GLN A 192 -3.53 3.33 14.86
N ASP A 193 -4.35 3.77 15.83
CA ASP A 193 -5.53 4.59 15.55
C ASP A 193 -5.14 6.07 15.53
N ASP A 194 -5.60 6.77 14.51
CA ASP A 194 -5.48 8.23 14.45
C ASP A 194 -6.48 8.93 15.40
N PRO A 195 -6.34 10.25 15.62
CA PRO A 195 -7.27 10.98 16.51
C PRO A 195 -8.74 10.94 16.08
N SER A 196 -9.04 10.55 14.84
CA SER A 196 -10.40 10.36 14.33
C SER A 196 -10.92 8.92 14.51
N GLY A 197 -10.12 8.05 15.13
CA GLY A 197 -10.44 6.64 15.35
C GLY A 197 -10.26 5.77 14.11
N GLN A 198 -9.55 6.27 13.09
CA GLN A 198 -9.23 5.48 11.91
C GLN A 198 -7.91 4.72 12.13
N ARG A 199 -7.96 3.40 11.98
CA ARG A 199 -6.78 2.54 12.04
C ARG A 199 -5.93 2.68 10.79
N ILE A 200 -4.61 2.81 10.98
CA ILE A 200 -3.60 2.68 9.94
C ILE A 200 -2.69 1.52 10.33
N THR A 201 -2.41 0.65 9.37
CA THR A 201 -1.51 -0.50 9.54
C THR A 201 -0.29 -0.30 8.64
N LEU A 202 0.89 -0.54 9.21
CA LEU A 202 2.16 -0.64 8.51
C LEU A 202 2.57 -2.10 8.44
N GLU A 203 2.82 -2.60 7.25
CA GLU A 203 3.58 -3.84 7.07
C GLU A 203 5.06 -3.45 7.05
N ILE A 204 5.79 -3.73 8.14
CA ILE A 204 7.23 -3.53 8.18
C ILE A 204 7.87 -4.86 7.82
N TYR A 205 8.77 -4.88 6.83
CA TYR A 205 9.46 -6.12 6.46
C TYR A 205 10.92 -5.91 6.07
N GLN A 206 11.69 -6.99 6.09
CA GLN A 206 13.11 -7.03 5.75
C GLN A 206 13.43 -8.33 5.02
N PHE A 207 14.05 -8.24 3.84
CA PHE A 207 14.66 -9.38 3.17
C PHE A 207 16.01 -9.68 3.84
N LEU A 208 16.08 -10.76 4.61
CA LEU A 208 17.24 -11.07 5.47
C LEU A 208 18.46 -11.53 4.67
N ASP A 209 18.25 -12.01 3.45
CA ASP A 209 19.30 -12.53 2.59
C ASP A 209 19.79 -11.48 1.57
N TRP A 210 19.16 -10.30 1.52
CA TRP A 210 19.43 -9.24 0.54
C TRP A 210 19.89 -7.94 1.20
N GLN A 211 20.55 -7.08 0.44
CA GLN A 211 21.01 -5.78 0.90
C GLN A 211 19.96 -4.69 0.60
N ALA A 212 19.51 -4.01 1.64
CA ALA A 212 18.69 -2.82 1.47
C ALA A 212 19.48 -1.67 0.82
N VAL A 213 18.86 -1.00 -0.14
CA VAL A 213 19.33 0.25 -0.74
C VAL A 213 18.25 1.32 -0.60
N PRO A 214 18.61 2.62 -0.54
CA PRO A 214 17.61 3.68 -0.44
C PRO A 214 16.68 3.71 -1.65
N MET A 215 15.37 3.91 -1.42
CA MET A 215 14.42 4.23 -2.48
C MET A 215 14.93 5.44 -3.28
N PRO A 216 14.87 5.43 -4.62
CA PRO A 216 15.27 6.58 -5.42
C PRO A 216 14.50 7.83 -5.04
N GLU A 217 15.19 8.98 -5.01
CA GLU A 217 14.55 10.29 -4.80
C GLU A 217 13.56 10.64 -5.91
N THR A 218 13.46 9.86 -6.97
CA THR A 218 12.47 10.00 -8.05
C THR A 218 11.28 9.04 -7.92
N TYR A 219 11.22 8.18 -6.91
CA TYR A 219 10.06 7.28 -6.72
C TYR A 219 8.84 8.01 -6.17
N GLY A 220 7.66 7.71 -6.71
CA GLY A 220 6.46 8.54 -6.51
C GLY A 220 5.91 8.58 -5.10
N ILE A 221 6.18 7.58 -4.25
CA ILE A 221 5.65 7.54 -2.88
C ILE A 221 6.63 8.23 -1.92
N ARG A 222 6.20 9.34 -1.31
CA ARG A 222 7.11 10.22 -0.54
C ARG A 222 7.01 10.08 0.96
N ALA A 223 5.79 10.00 1.48
CA ALA A 223 5.58 10.01 2.92
C ALA A 223 4.14 9.61 3.26
N MET A 224 3.95 9.21 4.52
CA MET A 224 2.67 9.34 5.19
C MET A 224 2.60 10.69 5.90
N HIS A 225 1.46 11.35 5.83
CA HIS A 225 1.21 12.59 6.55
C HIS A 225 -0.24 12.66 7.03
N ALA A 226 -0.47 13.49 8.04
CA ALA A 226 -1.82 13.95 8.35
C ALA A 226 -2.26 14.91 7.22
N VAL A 227 -3.27 14.54 6.46
CA VAL A 227 -3.81 15.35 5.37
C VAL A 227 -4.49 16.58 6.00
N ARG A 228 -4.01 17.79 5.66
CA ARG A 228 -4.57 19.05 6.14
C ARG A 228 -5.32 19.73 5.01
N TRP A 229 -6.64 19.57 4.96
CA TRP A 229 -7.48 20.30 4.01
C TRP A 229 -7.78 21.69 4.56
N ARG A 230 -7.45 22.75 3.81
CA ARG A 230 -7.97 24.12 4.04
C ARG A 230 -9.09 24.36 3.02
N GLY A 231 -10.24 24.81 3.52
CA GLY A 231 -11.38 25.20 2.69
C GLY A 231 -11.31 26.66 2.29
#